data_AF-A0A0C2CMR6-F1
#
_entry.id   AF-A0A0C2CMR6-F1
#
_cell.length_a   1.000
_cell.length_b   1.000
_cell.length_c   1.000
_cell.angle_alpha   90.00
_cell.angle_beta   90.00
_cell.angle_gamma   90.00
#
_symmetry.space_group_name_H-M   'P 1'
#
loop_
_entity.id
_entity.type
_entity.pdbx_description
1 polymer ?
#
loop_
_entity_poly.entity_id
_entity_poly.type
_entity_poly.pdbx_seq_one_letter_code
_entity_poly.pdbx_strand_id
1 'polypeptide(L)'
;MDWLNENDEHSMDILRNAYNRDKADNFPQTSDHTRFSNSVVDVFTQLNEALKLLKQMDCPNPVVYADMMKRFSKTLNKVLLAYADMVHKDFPKFSSNEKLACILMNNVQQLRVQLEKIYETMGGSELDPACSQVLTNLQKKLNSVLDKLSGQFVATLEPMIHEQTNKLGALLSKIKGPQLQKTQVAAEVDAVLEPLMDLLEGSLQRYFQQCEKTVLKYILKELWRITIVSMEKMVVLPPLADKTVRFT
;
A
#
# COMPACT_ATOMS: atom_id res chain seq x y z
N MET A 1 21.82 23.62 -18.87
CA MET A 1 20.98 23.33 -17.68
C MET A 1 19.49 23.38 -18.00
N ASP A 2 19.09 24.01 -19.11
CA ASP A 2 17.68 24.15 -19.50
C ASP A 2 16.99 22.82 -19.83
N TRP A 3 17.70 21.88 -20.47
CA TRP A 3 17.17 20.54 -20.76
C TRP A 3 16.67 19.78 -19.52
N LEU A 4 17.35 19.93 -18.37
CA LEU A 4 16.91 19.26 -17.12
C LEU A 4 15.60 19.86 -16.58
N ASN A 5 15.40 21.16 -16.77
CA ASN A 5 14.15 21.81 -16.39
C ASN A 5 13.01 21.41 -17.33
N GLU A 6 13.28 21.36 -18.64
CA GLU A 6 12.33 20.84 -19.64
C GLU A 6 11.97 19.38 -19.37
N ASN A 7 12.96 18.56 -19.00
CA ASN A 7 12.74 17.17 -18.60
C ASN A 7 11.89 17.08 -17.33
N ASP A 8 12.09 17.95 -16.33
CA ASP A 8 11.25 17.99 -15.12
C ASP A 8 9.78 18.21 -15.48
N GLU A 9 9.48 19.21 -16.30
CA GLU A 9 8.12 19.54 -16.73
C GLU A 9 7.51 18.42 -17.59
N HIS A 10 8.29 17.91 -18.55
CA HIS A 10 7.86 16.81 -19.42
C HIS A 10 7.55 15.52 -18.63
N SER A 11 8.39 15.18 -17.64
CA SER A 11 8.19 14.00 -16.78
C SER A 11 6.90 14.14 -15.95
N MET A 12 6.60 15.35 -15.46
CA MET A 12 5.37 15.64 -14.72
C MET A 12 4.11 15.55 -15.60
N ASP A 13 4.20 15.99 -16.85
CA ASP A 13 3.07 15.89 -17.78
C ASP A 13 2.82 14.46 -18.22
N ILE A 14 3.88 13.68 -18.49
CA ILE A 14 3.76 12.23 -18.75
C ILE A 14 3.12 11.53 -17.55
N LEU A 15 3.56 11.82 -16.33
CA LEU A 15 2.95 11.29 -15.11
C LEU A 15 1.44 11.56 -15.06
N ARG A 16 1.04 12.83 -15.21
CA ARG A 16 -0.38 13.22 -15.12
C ARG A 16 -1.20 12.54 -16.19
N ASN A 17 -0.70 12.49 -17.42
CA ASN A 17 -1.39 11.88 -18.55
C ASN A 17 -1.52 10.37 -18.39
N ALA A 18 -0.43 9.68 -18.01
CA ALA A 18 -0.41 8.25 -17.76
C ALA A 18 -1.39 7.88 -16.63
N TYR A 19 -1.31 8.57 -15.49
CA TYR A 19 -2.19 8.29 -14.35
C TYR A 19 -3.67 8.53 -14.69
N ASN A 20 -4.00 9.66 -15.32
CA ASN A 20 -5.39 9.99 -15.62
C ASN A 20 -5.99 9.06 -16.68
N ARG A 21 -5.20 8.60 -17.65
CA ARG A 21 -5.61 7.59 -18.63
C ARG A 21 -5.87 6.25 -17.96
N ASP A 22 -4.90 5.77 -17.19
CA ASP A 22 -5.00 4.50 -16.47
C ASP A 22 -6.18 4.51 -15.49
N LYS A 23 -6.43 5.65 -14.83
CA LYS A 23 -7.62 5.88 -14.00
C LYS A 23 -8.92 5.78 -14.79
N ALA A 24 -9.01 6.36 -15.99
CA ALA A 24 -10.20 6.28 -16.83
C ALA A 24 -10.52 4.84 -17.24
N ASP A 25 -9.49 4.01 -17.37
CA ASP A 25 -9.59 2.60 -17.74
C ASP A 25 -9.72 1.66 -16.51
N ASN A 26 -9.85 2.20 -15.30
CA ASN A 26 -9.88 1.45 -14.02
C ASN A 26 -8.60 0.64 -13.74
N PHE A 27 -7.44 1.25 -13.99
CA PHE A 27 -6.12 0.73 -13.66
C PHE A 27 -5.87 -0.70 -14.19
N PRO A 28 -5.99 -0.94 -15.51
CA PRO A 28 -5.73 -2.25 -16.11
C PRO A 28 -4.31 -2.75 -15.82
N GLN A 29 -4.21 -4.05 -15.56
CA GLN A 29 -2.93 -4.77 -15.46
C GLN A 29 -2.52 -5.28 -16.84
N THR A 30 -1.22 -5.26 -17.13
CA THR A 30 -0.69 -5.69 -18.45
C THR A 30 -0.84 -7.20 -18.67
N SER A 31 -0.85 -8.00 -17.59
CA SER A 31 -1.03 -9.45 -17.63
C SER A 31 -1.43 -10.00 -16.25
N ASP A 32 -1.87 -11.25 -16.19
CA ASP A 32 -2.22 -11.93 -14.92
C ASP A 32 -1.04 -12.07 -13.95
N HIS A 33 0.19 -12.04 -14.48
CA HIS A 33 1.42 -12.08 -13.68
C HIS A 33 1.86 -10.69 -13.19
N THR A 34 1.23 -9.62 -13.68
CA THR A 34 1.57 -8.24 -13.32
C THR A 34 0.56 -7.71 -12.30
N ARG A 35 1.03 -7.36 -11.11
CA ARG A 35 0.15 -6.93 -10.00
C ARG A 35 -0.14 -5.43 -9.96
N PHE A 36 0.59 -4.63 -10.73
CA PHE A 36 0.44 -3.17 -10.87
C PHE A 36 -0.13 -2.80 -12.25
N SER A 37 -0.58 -1.56 -12.42
CA SER A 37 -1.22 -1.08 -13.65
C SER A 37 -0.26 -0.34 -14.59
N ASN A 38 -0.75 -0.04 -15.79
CA ASN A 38 0.05 0.46 -16.91
C ASN A 38 0.71 1.82 -16.64
N SER A 39 0.10 2.71 -15.86
CA SER A 39 0.71 4.04 -15.60
C SER A 39 2.06 3.98 -14.91
N VAL A 40 2.34 2.93 -14.13
CA VAL A 40 3.67 2.72 -13.55
C VAL A 40 4.70 2.42 -14.65
N VAL A 41 4.34 1.62 -15.64
CA VAL A 41 5.23 1.27 -16.77
C VAL A 41 5.55 2.53 -17.57
N ASP A 42 4.55 3.34 -17.89
CA ASP A 42 4.72 4.57 -18.68
C ASP A 42 5.65 5.56 -17.98
N VAL A 43 5.43 5.82 -16.69
CA VAL A 43 6.25 6.74 -15.89
C VAL A 43 7.70 6.25 -15.80
N PHE A 44 7.93 4.97 -15.54
CA PHE A 44 9.31 4.46 -15.44
C PHE A 44 9.99 4.31 -16.79
N THR A 45 9.25 4.10 -17.88
CA THR A 45 9.83 4.14 -19.24
C THR A 45 10.45 5.50 -19.48
N GLN A 46 9.68 6.57 -19.26
CA GLN A 46 10.17 7.94 -19.41
C GLN A 46 11.37 8.23 -18.49
N LEU A 47 11.29 7.89 -17.21
CA LEU A 47 12.36 8.20 -16.25
C LEU A 47 13.66 7.45 -16.60
N ASN A 48 13.55 6.19 -17.05
CA ASN A 48 14.72 5.43 -17.49
C ASN A 48 15.30 5.97 -18.79
N GLU A 49 14.48 6.43 -19.73
CA GLU A 49 14.95 7.10 -20.95
C GLU A 49 15.69 8.40 -20.62
N ALA A 50 15.14 9.23 -19.72
CA ALA A 50 15.80 10.44 -19.26
C ALA A 50 17.15 10.15 -18.59
N LEU A 51 17.21 9.12 -17.73
CA LEU A 51 18.47 8.68 -17.12
C LEU A 51 19.48 8.19 -18.16
N LYS A 52 19.02 7.41 -19.15
CA LYS A 52 19.87 6.90 -20.23
C LYS A 52 20.49 8.05 -21.02
N LEU A 53 19.69 9.05 -21.39
CA LEU A 53 20.18 10.25 -22.07
C LEU A 53 21.23 10.99 -21.23
N LEU A 54 20.97 11.19 -19.94
CA LEU A 54 21.93 11.83 -19.04
C LEU A 54 23.27 11.09 -18.97
N LYS A 55 23.25 9.75 -18.94
CA LYS A 55 24.47 8.93 -18.94
C LYS A 55 25.21 8.97 -20.28
N GLN A 56 24.51 9.20 -21.38
CA GLN A 56 25.10 9.28 -22.73
C GLN A 56 25.73 10.64 -23.05
N MET A 57 25.52 11.67 -22.23
CA MET A 57 26.08 13.01 -22.45
C MET A 57 27.61 13.11 -22.30
N ASP A 58 28.31 11.99 -22.05
CA ASP A 58 29.77 11.85 -21.92
C ASP A 58 30.44 13.04 -21.25
N CYS A 59 29.99 13.38 -20.03
CA CYS A 59 30.46 14.56 -19.31
C CYS A 59 31.87 14.29 -18.74
N PRO A 60 32.92 14.97 -19.24
CA PRO A 60 34.29 14.69 -18.80
C PRO A 60 34.59 15.22 -17.40
N ASN A 61 33.73 16.11 -16.87
CA ASN A 61 33.89 16.70 -15.56
C ASN A 61 33.02 15.96 -14.52
N PRO A 62 33.62 15.23 -13.57
CA PRO A 62 32.88 14.45 -12.58
C PRO A 62 32.01 15.33 -11.65
N VAL A 63 32.39 16.59 -11.42
CA VAL A 63 31.61 17.53 -10.60
C VAL A 63 30.31 17.92 -11.31
N VAL A 64 30.37 18.14 -12.63
CA VAL A 64 29.19 18.48 -13.42
C VAL A 64 28.26 17.28 -13.55
N TYR A 65 28.82 16.08 -13.78
CA TYR A 65 28.04 14.85 -13.78
C TYR A 65 27.32 14.62 -12.44
N ALA A 66 28.01 14.86 -11.32
CA ALA A 66 27.40 14.78 -9.99
C ALA A 66 26.26 15.80 -9.78
N ASP A 67 26.40 17.04 -10.28
CA ASP A 67 25.29 18.03 -10.22
C ASP A 67 24.09 17.59 -11.07
N MET A 68 24.34 16.99 -12.24
CA MET A 68 23.27 16.44 -13.09
C MET A 68 22.52 15.31 -12.39
N MET A 69 23.22 14.37 -11.73
CA MET A 69 22.59 13.32 -10.93
C MET A 69 21.83 13.89 -9.72
N LYS A 70 22.36 14.93 -9.06
CA LYS A 70 21.65 15.65 -7.99
C LYS A 70 20.37 16.32 -8.47
N ARG A 71 20.35 16.86 -9.68
CA ARG A 71 19.15 17.44 -10.29
C ARG A 71 18.15 16.35 -10.64
N PHE A 72 18.60 15.27 -11.29
CA PHE A 72 17.75 14.15 -11.66
C PHE A 72 17.10 13.46 -10.45
N SER A 73 17.80 13.33 -9.32
CA SER A 73 17.17 12.82 -8.09
C SER A 73 16.05 13.70 -7.54
N LYS A 74 16.14 15.02 -7.75
CA LYS A 74 15.02 15.93 -7.43
C LYS A 74 13.85 15.73 -8.38
N THR A 75 14.09 15.47 -9.66
CA THR A 75 13.06 15.08 -10.64
C THR A 75 12.33 13.82 -10.18
N LEU A 76 13.08 12.74 -9.90
CA LEU A 76 12.54 11.47 -9.39
C LEU A 76 11.68 11.70 -8.14
N ASN A 77 12.19 12.48 -7.19
CA ASN A 77 11.45 12.81 -5.97
C ASN A 77 10.15 13.56 -6.25
N LYS A 78 10.14 14.56 -7.14
CA LYS A 78 8.92 15.29 -7.50
C LYS A 78 7.90 14.36 -8.17
N VAL A 79 8.32 13.64 -9.20
CA VAL A 79 7.44 12.78 -10.03
C VAL A 79 6.84 11.65 -9.20
N LEU A 80 7.66 10.90 -8.45
CA LEU A 80 7.17 9.75 -7.70
C LEU A 80 6.31 10.15 -6.49
N LEU A 81 6.62 11.28 -5.83
CA LEU A 81 5.74 11.80 -4.78
C LEU A 81 4.42 12.29 -5.37
N ALA A 82 4.44 12.98 -6.50
CA ALA A 82 3.21 13.41 -7.17
C ALA A 82 2.33 12.21 -7.57
N TYR A 83 2.92 11.12 -8.09
CA TYR A 83 2.18 9.87 -8.34
C TYR A 83 1.54 9.36 -7.05
N ALA A 84 2.33 9.22 -5.98
CA ALA A 84 1.85 8.69 -4.70
C ALA A 84 0.76 9.56 -4.08
N ASP A 85 0.86 10.89 -4.20
CA ASP A 85 -0.14 11.85 -3.75
C ASP A 85 -1.45 11.75 -4.57
N MET A 86 -1.35 11.56 -5.89
CA MET A 86 -2.51 11.31 -6.74
C MET A 86 -3.24 10.01 -6.34
N VAL A 87 -2.48 8.92 -6.15
CA VAL A 87 -3.03 7.66 -5.62
C VAL A 87 -3.73 7.89 -4.29
N HIS A 88 -3.04 8.50 -3.32
CA HIS A 88 -3.60 8.72 -1.98
C HIS A 88 -4.86 9.58 -2.01
N LYS A 89 -4.91 10.61 -2.87
CA LYS A 89 -6.07 11.48 -3.02
C LYS A 89 -7.28 10.74 -3.59
N ASP A 90 -7.07 9.87 -4.56
CA ASP A 90 -8.16 9.15 -5.23
C ASP A 90 -8.49 7.81 -4.56
N PHE A 91 -7.63 7.28 -3.69
CA PHE A 91 -7.79 5.97 -3.06
C PHE A 91 -9.15 5.76 -2.38
N PRO A 92 -9.71 6.71 -1.62
CA PRO A 92 -11.02 6.53 -0.98
C PRO A 92 -12.18 6.28 -1.97
N LYS A 93 -12.01 6.64 -3.25
CA LYS A 93 -13.02 6.40 -4.30
C LYS A 93 -12.98 4.96 -4.81
N PHE A 94 -11.86 4.28 -4.63
CA PHE A 94 -11.60 2.93 -5.15
C PHE A 94 -11.47 1.89 -4.03
N SER A 95 -11.31 2.31 -2.77
CA SER A 95 -11.05 1.41 -1.64
C SER A 95 -12.18 0.39 -1.38
N SER A 96 -13.42 0.70 -1.75
CA SER A 96 -14.54 -0.25 -1.69
C SER A 96 -14.45 -1.38 -2.71
N ASN A 97 -13.68 -1.22 -3.79
CA ASN A 97 -13.38 -2.28 -4.73
C ASN A 97 -12.02 -2.89 -4.37
N GLU A 98 -12.04 -4.03 -3.69
CA GLU A 98 -10.84 -4.68 -3.17
C GLU A 98 -9.76 -4.92 -4.23
N LYS A 99 -10.15 -5.28 -5.46
CA LYS A 99 -9.20 -5.51 -6.56
C LYS A 99 -8.48 -4.23 -6.94
N LEU A 100 -9.22 -3.14 -7.12
CA LEU A 100 -8.63 -1.83 -7.45
C LEU A 100 -7.77 -1.29 -6.31
N ALA A 101 -8.21 -1.46 -5.06
CA ALA A 101 -7.43 -1.08 -3.89
C ALA A 101 -6.08 -1.82 -3.86
N CYS A 102 -6.07 -3.12 -4.13
CA CYS A 102 -4.85 -3.93 -4.23
C CYS A 102 -3.94 -3.41 -5.36
N ILE A 103 -4.47 -3.15 -6.56
CA ILE A 103 -3.70 -2.63 -7.70
C ILE A 103 -3.04 -1.29 -7.35
N LEU A 104 -3.77 -0.36 -6.73
CA LEU A 104 -3.22 0.95 -6.35
C LEU A 104 -2.12 0.85 -5.30
N MET A 105 -2.24 -0.05 -4.32
CA MET A 105 -1.18 -0.33 -3.36
C MET A 105 0.04 -0.99 -4.02
N ASN A 106 -0.20 -1.92 -4.95
CA ASN A 106 0.86 -2.54 -5.75
C ASN A 106 1.59 -1.51 -6.62
N ASN A 107 0.88 -0.51 -7.17
CA ASN A 107 1.50 0.58 -7.91
C ASN A 107 2.51 1.33 -7.05
N VAL A 108 2.12 1.73 -5.84
CA VAL A 108 3.03 2.43 -4.89
C VAL A 108 4.21 1.54 -4.51
N GLN A 109 3.99 0.25 -4.30
CA GLN A 109 5.08 -0.70 -4.07
C GLN A 109 6.01 -0.81 -5.28
N GLN A 110 5.47 -0.80 -6.50
CA GLN A 110 6.27 -0.85 -7.71
C GLN A 110 7.07 0.43 -7.93
N LEU A 111 6.58 1.60 -7.52
CA LEU A 111 7.37 2.83 -7.51
C LEU A 111 8.66 2.65 -6.69
N ARG A 112 8.56 1.98 -5.53
CA ARG A 112 9.71 1.71 -4.66
C ARG A 112 10.71 0.76 -5.30
N VAL A 113 10.23 -0.34 -5.88
CA VAL A 113 11.08 -1.34 -6.54
C VAL A 113 11.83 -0.72 -7.72
N GLN A 114 11.16 0.06 -8.55
CA GLN A 114 11.77 0.67 -9.73
C GLN A 114 12.68 1.86 -9.37
N LEU A 115 12.35 2.61 -8.30
CA LEU A 115 13.25 3.63 -7.76
C LEU A 115 14.58 3.03 -7.27
N GLU A 116 14.55 1.85 -6.64
CA GLU A 116 15.77 1.13 -6.23
C GLU A 116 16.62 0.73 -7.45
N LYS A 117 16.00 0.24 -8.53
CA LYS A 117 16.71 -0.07 -9.78
C LYS A 117 17.33 1.17 -10.42
N ILE A 118 16.63 2.30 -10.42
CA ILE A 118 17.16 3.58 -10.91
C ILE A 118 18.34 4.02 -10.04
N TYR A 119 18.24 3.90 -8.72
CA TYR A 119 19.33 4.23 -7.79
C TYR A 119 20.61 3.43 -8.10
N GLU A 120 20.49 2.12 -8.29
CA GLU A 120 21.62 1.28 -8.70
C GLU A 120 22.18 1.71 -10.06
N THR A 121 21.32 2.05 -11.02
CA THR A 121 21.73 2.52 -12.36
C THR A 121 22.43 3.88 -12.31
N MET A 122 22.10 4.74 -11.33
CA MET A 122 22.74 6.04 -11.10
C MET A 122 24.13 5.92 -10.45
N GLY A 123 24.48 4.77 -9.87
CA GLY A 123 25.78 4.53 -9.23
C GLY A 123 25.71 3.86 -7.86
N GLY A 124 24.51 3.57 -7.34
CA GLY A 124 24.35 2.83 -6.09
C GLY A 124 25.14 3.46 -4.95
N SER A 125 25.99 2.66 -4.29
CA SER A 125 26.85 3.11 -3.18
C SER A 125 27.88 4.17 -3.54
N GLU A 126 28.23 4.33 -4.82
CA GLU A 126 29.19 5.33 -5.31
C GLU A 126 28.54 6.67 -5.63
N LEU A 127 27.20 6.75 -5.55
CA LEU A 127 26.44 7.95 -5.80
C LEU A 127 26.71 9.02 -4.72
N ASP A 128 26.74 10.29 -5.13
CA ASP A 128 26.96 11.43 -4.24
C ASP A 128 26.02 11.35 -2.99
N PRO A 129 26.55 11.53 -1.77
CA PRO A 129 25.77 11.34 -0.54
C PRO A 129 24.50 12.18 -0.44
N ALA A 130 24.49 13.40 -0.98
CA ALA A 130 23.31 14.26 -0.96
C ALA A 130 22.22 13.71 -1.90
N CYS A 131 22.62 13.16 -3.04
CA CYS A 131 21.72 12.49 -3.98
C CYS A 131 21.13 11.21 -3.35
N SER A 132 21.99 10.36 -2.79
CA SER A 132 21.57 9.13 -2.09
C SER A 132 20.61 9.42 -0.94
N GLN A 133 20.84 10.50 -0.19
CA GLN A 133 19.96 10.94 0.89
C GLN A 133 18.56 11.35 0.40
N VAL A 134 18.46 12.02 -0.74
CA VAL A 134 17.16 12.38 -1.36
C VAL A 134 16.39 11.13 -1.74
N LEU A 135 17.02 10.19 -2.44
CA LEU A 135 16.39 8.96 -2.90
C LEU A 135 16.01 8.02 -1.74
N THR A 136 16.84 7.96 -0.70
CA THR A 136 16.53 7.22 0.55
C THR A 136 15.33 7.83 1.27
N ASN A 137 15.24 9.16 1.33
CA ASN A 137 14.08 9.83 1.93
C ASN A 137 12.81 9.61 1.10
N LEU A 138 12.93 9.58 -0.22
CA LEU A 138 11.83 9.24 -1.12
C LEU A 138 11.32 7.81 -0.88
N GLN A 139 12.21 6.82 -0.76
CA GLN A 139 11.85 5.44 -0.39
C GLN A 139 11.05 5.38 0.91
N LYS A 140 11.49 6.10 1.95
CA LYS A 140 10.78 6.17 3.24
C LYS A 140 9.39 6.79 3.09
N LYS A 141 9.25 7.87 2.32
CA LYS A 141 7.96 8.52 2.06
C LYS A 141 7.00 7.59 1.31
N LEU A 142 7.44 6.94 0.24
CA LEU A 142 6.64 5.98 -0.51
C LEU A 142 6.18 4.81 0.38
N ASN A 143 7.08 4.32 1.25
CA ASN A 143 6.73 3.29 2.23
C ASN A 143 5.66 3.77 3.23
N SER A 144 5.72 5.03 3.69
CA SER A 144 4.70 5.62 4.55
C SER A 144 3.36 5.80 3.84
N VAL A 145 3.36 6.11 2.54
CA VAL A 145 2.12 6.14 1.74
C VAL A 145 1.49 4.75 1.73
N LEU A 146 2.26 3.68 1.49
CA LEU A 146 1.74 2.31 1.50
C LEU A 146 1.09 1.92 2.85
N ASP A 147 1.72 2.29 3.97
CA ASP A 147 1.17 2.09 5.32
C ASP A 147 -0.20 2.79 5.47
N LYS A 148 -0.31 4.07 5.05
CA LYS A 148 -1.58 4.82 5.07
C LYS A 148 -2.66 4.19 4.18
N LEU A 149 -2.32 3.79 2.96
CA LEU A 149 -3.28 3.16 2.04
C LEU A 149 -3.79 1.84 2.59
N SER A 150 -2.92 1.01 3.18
CA SER A 150 -3.32 -0.24 3.82
C SER A 150 -4.27 -0.03 4.99
N GLY A 151 -4.03 0.99 5.82
CA GLY A 151 -4.94 1.36 6.91
C GLY A 151 -6.30 1.80 6.40
N GLN A 152 -6.35 2.64 5.35
CA GLN A 152 -7.61 3.07 4.72
C GLN A 152 -8.37 1.90 4.11
N PHE A 153 -7.67 0.97 3.45
CA PHE A 153 -8.28 -0.23 2.86
C PHE A 153 -8.86 -1.15 3.94
N VAL A 154 -8.09 -1.48 4.97
CA VAL A 154 -8.57 -2.37 6.02
C VAL A 154 -9.73 -1.75 6.81
N ALA A 155 -9.76 -0.43 6.97
CA ALA A 155 -10.90 0.26 7.56
C ALA A 155 -12.22 0.02 6.79
N THR A 156 -12.18 -0.23 5.46
CA THR A 156 -13.40 -0.58 4.72
C THR A 156 -13.93 -1.99 5.06
N LEU A 157 -13.09 -2.84 5.63
CA LEU A 157 -13.44 -4.21 6.04
C LEU A 157 -13.95 -4.26 7.49
N GLU A 158 -13.73 -3.20 8.28
CA GLU A 158 -14.11 -3.10 9.68
C GLU A 158 -15.58 -3.48 9.96
N PRO A 159 -16.59 -3.01 9.18
CA PRO A 159 -17.98 -3.35 9.45
C PRO A 159 -18.26 -4.86 9.34
N MET A 160 -17.61 -5.52 8.37
CA MET A 160 -17.75 -6.96 8.17
C MET A 160 -17.08 -7.75 9.29
N ILE A 161 -15.89 -7.30 9.73
CA ILE A 161 -15.18 -7.89 10.86
C ILE A 161 -15.99 -7.73 12.15
N HIS A 162 -16.58 -6.56 12.39
CA HIS A 162 -17.49 -6.34 13.52
C HIS A 162 -18.71 -7.27 13.47
N GLU A 163 -19.33 -7.46 12.30
CA GLU A 163 -20.46 -8.37 12.15
C GLU A 163 -20.08 -9.81 12.53
N GLN A 164 -18.95 -10.33 12.03
CA GLN A 164 -18.51 -11.68 12.36
C GLN A 164 -18.06 -11.80 13.82
N THR A 165 -17.44 -10.76 14.38
CA THR A 165 -17.05 -10.70 15.79
C THR A 165 -18.28 -10.73 16.71
N ASN A 166 -19.37 -10.07 16.33
CA ASN A 166 -20.65 -10.16 17.05
C ASN A 166 -21.23 -11.58 17.00
N LYS A 167 -21.18 -12.26 15.85
CA LYS A 167 -21.63 -13.66 15.74
C LYS A 167 -20.79 -14.59 16.62
N LEU A 168 -19.47 -14.43 16.61
CA LEU A 168 -18.54 -15.12 17.51
C LEU A 168 -18.93 -14.91 18.97
N GLY A 169 -19.15 -13.65 19.39
CA GLY A 169 -19.57 -13.34 20.76
C GLY A 169 -20.93 -13.97 21.13
N ALA A 170 -21.88 -13.98 20.21
CA ALA A 170 -23.18 -14.61 20.41
C ALA A 170 -23.06 -16.14 20.56
N LEU A 171 -22.20 -16.80 19.78
CA LEU A 171 -21.92 -18.23 19.91
C LEU A 171 -21.24 -18.53 21.25
N LEU A 172 -20.23 -17.73 21.63
CA LEU A 172 -19.55 -17.85 22.91
C LEU A 172 -20.51 -17.75 24.09
N SER A 173 -21.47 -16.82 24.04
CA SER A 173 -22.47 -16.64 25.12
C SER A 173 -23.42 -17.83 25.32
N LYS A 174 -23.54 -18.71 24.31
CA LYS A 174 -24.39 -19.91 24.36
C LYS A 174 -23.68 -21.10 25.01
N ILE A 175 -22.35 -21.06 25.13
CA ILE A 175 -21.59 -22.11 25.80
C ILE A 175 -21.91 -22.06 27.30
N LYS A 176 -22.54 -23.13 27.78
CA LYS A 176 -22.95 -23.31 29.18
C LYS A 176 -22.70 -24.77 29.58
N GLY A 177 -22.14 -25.00 30.76
CA GLY A 177 -22.02 -26.35 31.32
C GLY A 177 -20.94 -26.46 32.39
N PRO A 178 -20.93 -27.57 33.17
CA PRO A 178 -19.77 -27.95 33.99
C PRO A 178 -18.54 -28.22 33.09
N GLN A 179 -17.35 -28.37 33.66
CA GLN A 179 -16.12 -28.63 32.89
C GLN A 179 -16.32 -29.73 31.83
N LEU A 180 -16.39 -29.31 30.56
CA LEU A 180 -16.54 -30.19 29.42
C LEU A 180 -15.26 -31.02 29.22
N GLN A 181 -15.40 -32.22 28.66
CA GLN A 181 -14.24 -33.03 28.27
C GLN A 181 -13.44 -32.28 27.17
N LYS A 182 -12.11 -32.40 27.17
CA LYS A 182 -11.22 -31.66 26.25
C LYS A 182 -11.66 -31.71 24.78
N THR A 183 -12.16 -32.85 24.31
CA THR A 183 -12.62 -33.04 22.92
C THR A 183 -13.89 -32.24 22.60
N GLN A 184 -14.79 -32.08 23.56
CA GLN A 184 -16.01 -31.25 23.40
C GLN A 184 -15.66 -29.77 23.40
N VAL A 185 -14.70 -29.35 24.24
CA VAL A 185 -14.20 -27.96 24.25
C VAL A 185 -13.57 -27.58 22.91
N ALA A 186 -12.80 -28.48 22.28
CA ALA A 186 -12.20 -28.22 20.97
C ALA A 186 -13.24 -27.94 19.89
N ALA A 187 -14.28 -28.79 19.79
CA ALA A 187 -15.35 -28.61 18.81
C ALA A 187 -16.16 -27.31 19.05
N GLU A 188 -16.39 -26.92 20.30
CA GLU A 188 -17.04 -25.65 20.63
C GLU A 188 -16.18 -24.44 20.29
N VAL A 189 -14.86 -24.52 20.51
CA VAL A 189 -13.91 -23.46 20.12
C VAL A 189 -13.92 -23.26 18.60
N ASP A 190 -13.84 -24.35 17.84
CA ASP A 190 -13.88 -24.28 16.37
C ASP A 190 -15.18 -23.63 15.89
N ALA A 191 -16.33 -24.06 16.43
CA ALA A 191 -17.63 -23.48 16.08
C ALA A 191 -17.76 -21.99 16.45
N VAL A 192 -17.18 -21.55 17.58
CA VAL A 192 -17.18 -20.13 17.98
C VAL A 192 -16.32 -19.29 17.04
N LEU A 193 -15.17 -19.79 16.61
CA LEU A 193 -14.22 -19.06 15.76
C LEU A 193 -14.61 -19.06 14.27
N GLU A 194 -15.36 -20.07 13.82
CA GLU A 194 -15.75 -20.29 12.41
C GLU A 194 -16.21 -19.00 11.67
N PRO A 195 -17.13 -18.16 12.20
CA PRO A 195 -17.61 -16.97 11.47
C PRO A 195 -16.49 -15.98 11.10
N LEU A 196 -15.51 -15.83 11.99
CA LEU A 196 -14.38 -14.94 11.78
C LEU A 196 -13.30 -15.58 10.90
N MET A 197 -13.05 -16.88 11.09
CA MET A 197 -12.08 -17.63 10.32
C MET A 197 -12.47 -17.74 8.85
N ASP A 198 -13.73 -18.02 8.54
CA ASP A 198 -14.24 -18.09 7.16
C ASP A 198 -14.07 -16.76 6.41
N LEU A 199 -14.39 -15.66 7.08
CA LEU A 199 -14.20 -14.31 6.54
C LEU A 199 -12.73 -14.04 6.23
N LEU A 200 -11.86 -14.32 7.21
CA LEU A 200 -10.43 -14.08 7.08
C LEU A 200 -9.84 -14.96 5.99
N GLU A 201 -10.15 -16.26 5.94
CA GLU A 201 -9.64 -17.18 4.93
C GLU A 201 -9.98 -16.70 3.51
N GLY A 202 -11.25 -16.37 3.25
CA GLY A 202 -11.68 -15.87 1.94
C GLY A 202 -11.00 -14.56 1.54
N SER A 203 -10.84 -13.64 2.49
CA SER A 203 -10.17 -12.35 2.26
C SER A 203 -8.66 -12.54 2.01
N LEU A 204 -8.01 -13.34 2.84
CA LEU A 204 -6.57 -13.62 2.78
C LEU A 204 -6.18 -14.36 1.52
N GLN A 205 -6.96 -15.35 1.08
CA GLN A 205 -6.73 -16.05 -0.17
C GLN A 205 -6.79 -15.09 -1.36
N ARG A 206 -7.76 -14.18 -1.38
CA ARG A 206 -7.90 -13.16 -2.40
C ARG A 206 -6.72 -12.20 -2.41
N TYR A 207 -6.30 -11.69 -1.26
CA TYR A 207 -5.17 -10.76 -1.18
C TYR A 207 -3.84 -11.42 -1.50
N PHE A 208 -3.64 -12.68 -1.12
CA PHE A 208 -2.48 -13.46 -1.54
C PHE A 208 -2.38 -13.58 -3.06
N GLN A 209 -3.52 -13.74 -3.75
CA GLN A 209 -3.56 -13.81 -5.20
C GLN A 209 -3.44 -12.45 -5.88
N GLN A 210 -3.70 -11.31 -5.22
CA GLN A 210 -3.77 -10.00 -5.90
C GLN A 210 -2.66 -9.03 -5.48
N CYS A 211 -2.06 -9.22 -4.31
CA CYS A 211 -1.08 -8.30 -3.75
C CYS A 211 0.35 -8.76 -3.99
N GLU A 212 1.25 -7.80 -4.16
CA GLU A 212 2.68 -8.00 -3.95
C GLU A 212 2.96 -8.38 -2.50
N LYS A 213 4.02 -9.16 -2.25
CA LYS A 213 4.36 -9.68 -0.91
C LYS A 213 4.44 -8.57 0.16
N THR A 214 5.05 -7.44 -0.18
CA THR A 214 5.16 -6.29 0.74
C THR A 214 3.79 -5.67 1.03
N VAL A 215 2.95 -5.53 0.01
CA VAL A 215 1.58 -5.00 0.17
C VAL A 215 0.76 -5.93 1.06
N LEU A 216 0.80 -7.23 0.79
CA LEU A 216 0.14 -8.24 1.61
C LEU A 216 0.55 -8.12 3.08
N LYS A 217 1.86 -7.97 3.37
CA LYS A 217 2.34 -7.80 4.75
C LYS A 217 1.71 -6.59 5.47
N TYR A 218 1.52 -5.46 4.78
CA TYR A 218 0.86 -4.28 5.36
C TYR A 218 -0.62 -4.54 5.63
N ILE A 219 -1.33 -5.13 4.66
CA ILE A 219 -2.75 -5.51 4.81
C ILE A 219 -2.92 -6.48 5.99
N LEU A 220 -2.09 -7.53 6.08
CA LEU A 220 -2.12 -8.51 7.17
C LEU A 220 -1.93 -7.86 8.54
N LYS A 221 -0.96 -6.95 8.65
CA LYS A 221 -0.67 -6.23 9.90
C LYS A 221 -1.89 -5.43 10.37
N GLU A 222 -2.53 -4.69 9.46
CA GLU A 222 -3.70 -3.90 9.80
C GLU A 222 -4.95 -4.76 10.04
N LEU A 223 -5.16 -5.82 9.25
CA LEU A 223 -6.24 -6.80 9.44
C LEU A 223 -6.14 -7.48 10.81
N TRP A 224 -4.93 -7.90 11.19
CA TRP A 224 -4.68 -8.47 12.51
C TRP A 224 -5.04 -7.47 13.61
N ARG A 225 -4.53 -6.24 13.50
CA ARG A 225 -4.80 -5.18 14.47
C ARG A 225 -6.30 -4.95 14.66
N ILE A 226 -7.04 -4.77 13.57
CA ILE A 226 -8.48 -4.45 13.65
C ILE A 226 -9.29 -5.63 14.18
N THR A 227 -8.93 -6.87 13.79
CA THR A 227 -9.58 -8.09 14.27
C THR A 227 -9.42 -8.24 15.78
N ILE A 228 -8.20 -8.11 16.30
CA ILE A 228 -7.93 -8.23 17.73
C ILE A 228 -8.60 -7.12 18.54
N VAL A 229 -8.55 -5.88 18.06
CA VAL A 229 -9.22 -4.75 18.70
C VAL A 229 -10.74 -4.95 18.72
N SER A 230 -11.32 -5.50 17.65
CA SER A 230 -12.76 -5.82 17.58
C SER A 230 -13.13 -6.88 18.62
N MET A 231 -12.38 -7.98 18.68
CA MET A 231 -12.60 -9.04 19.67
C MET A 231 -12.48 -8.52 21.10
N GLU A 232 -11.44 -7.73 21.40
CA GLU A 232 -11.26 -7.10 22.71
C GLU A 232 -12.50 -6.28 23.10
N LYS A 233 -12.91 -5.35 22.24
CA LYS A 233 -13.98 -4.40 22.56
C LYS A 233 -15.37 -5.03 22.61
N MET A 234 -15.64 -6.01 21.76
CA MET A 234 -17.00 -6.51 21.54
C MET A 234 -17.29 -7.80 22.30
N VAL A 235 -16.26 -8.59 22.63
CA VAL A 235 -16.42 -9.91 23.23
C VAL A 235 -15.82 -9.96 24.63
N VAL A 236 -14.64 -9.36 24.83
CA VAL A 236 -13.88 -9.49 26.08
C VAL A 236 -14.25 -8.39 27.09
N LEU A 237 -14.32 -7.14 26.64
CA LEU A 237 -14.59 -6.02 27.52
C LEU A 237 -16.07 -6.02 27.95
N PRO A 238 -16.36 -5.67 29.22
CA PRO A 238 -17.73 -5.50 29.67
C PRO A 238 -18.39 -4.35 28.90
N PRO A 239 -19.71 -4.42 28.63
CA PRO A 239 -20.41 -3.32 27.99
C PRO A 239 -20.21 -2.06 28.83
N LEU A 240 -19.65 -1.02 28.21
CA LEU A 240 -19.53 0.29 28.84
C LEU A 240 -20.95 0.73 29.22
N ALA A 241 -21.27 0.71 30.51
CA ALA A 241 -22.52 1.23 31.00
C ALA A 241 -22.54 2.73 30.65
N ASP A 242 -23.36 3.09 29.67
CA ASP A 242 -23.66 4.48 29.34
C ASP A 242 -24.38 5.09 30.55
N LYS A 243 -23.60 5.56 31.53
CA LYS A 243 -24.08 6.33 32.67
C LYS A 243 -24.39 7.76 32.23
N THR A 244 -25.16 7.93 31.16
CA THR A 244 -25.99 9.13 30.99
C THR A 244 -27.28 8.89 31.76
N VAL A 245 -27.12 8.88 33.09
CA VAL A 245 -28.23 9.00 34.03
C VAL A 245 -28.93 10.30 33.70
N ARG A 246 -30.15 10.16 33.17
CA ARG A 246 -31.17 11.20 33.11
C ARG A 246 -31.24 11.85 34.49
N PHE A 247 -30.82 13.10 34.59
CA PHE A 247 -31.30 13.98 35.63
C PHE A 247 -32.52 14.70 35.06
N THR A 248 -33.67 14.30 35.60
CA THR A 248 -34.95 15.00 35.58
C THR A 248 -34.81 16.44 36.01
#